data_AF-A0A395SSY7-F1
#
_entry.id   AF-A0A395SSY7-F1
#
_cell.length_a   1.000
_cell.length_b   1.000
_cell.length_c   1.000
_cell.angle_alpha   90.00
_cell.angle_beta   90.00
_cell.angle_gamma   90.00
#
_symmetry.space_group_name_H-M   'P 1'
#
loop_
_entity.id
_entity.type
_entity.pdbx_description
1 polymer ?
#
loop_
_entity_poly.entity_id
_entity_poly.type
_entity_poly.pdbx_seq_one_letter_code
_entity_poly.pdbx_strand_id
1 'polypeptide(L)'
;MRFSTAVLFAGNALAAVQQECLANHNEDLAAFADCANKGALSFCLSNLKETDEAALKTCYTSAGCSDEDAAREAHYTLERCSELAKAGELKKRYNVAALPTLIPRAEAADAITDAPMVTGELKKRAADTSRGTACFTTFKKSTEQCDLETVSDKTQTATCYSTEISTSTCRSDVICTTDASAADMCMTKREMDTAAIIIAIVFSGCAALMLVWLICMSCRDR
;
A
#
# COMPACT_ATOMS: atom_id res chain seq x y z
N MET A 1 19.36 0.79 -46.45
CA MET A 1 20.25 0.56 -45.29
C MET A 1 19.43 -0.19 -44.24
N ARG A 2 19.93 -1.33 -43.78
CA ARG A 2 19.27 -2.20 -42.77
C ARG A 2 19.45 -1.56 -41.40
N PHE A 3 18.37 -1.21 -40.71
CA PHE A 3 18.44 -0.81 -39.31
C PHE A 3 18.20 -2.04 -38.45
N SER A 4 19.27 -2.45 -37.78
CA SER A 4 19.37 -3.57 -36.86
C SER A 4 18.33 -3.46 -35.74
N THR A 5 17.48 -4.48 -35.63
CA THR A 5 16.71 -4.82 -34.44
C THR A 5 17.67 -5.31 -33.36
N ALA A 6 17.91 -4.47 -32.35
CA ALA A 6 18.63 -4.87 -31.14
C ALA A 6 18.04 -4.17 -29.92
N VAL A 7 16.86 -4.63 -29.47
CA VAL A 7 16.36 -4.39 -28.11
C VAL A 7 15.63 -5.67 -27.65
N LEU A 8 16.36 -6.66 -27.16
CA LEU A 8 15.79 -7.84 -26.51
C LEU A 8 16.74 -8.37 -25.43
N PHE A 9 16.90 -7.67 -24.29
CA PHE A 9 17.48 -8.28 -23.08
C PHE A 9 17.02 -7.65 -21.75
N ALA A 10 15.86 -6.98 -21.71
CA ALA A 10 15.30 -6.42 -20.46
C ALA A 10 14.01 -7.10 -19.95
N GLY A 11 13.50 -8.13 -20.64
CA GLY A 11 12.21 -8.76 -20.30
C GLY A 11 12.26 -9.81 -19.18
N ASN A 12 13.37 -10.53 -19.04
CA ASN A 12 13.42 -11.73 -18.18
C ASN A 12 13.39 -11.40 -16.68
N ALA A 13 13.90 -10.23 -16.29
CA ALA A 13 13.88 -9.81 -14.89
C ALA A 13 12.47 -9.43 -14.43
N LEU A 14 11.65 -8.88 -15.32
CA LEU A 14 10.28 -8.48 -14.98
C LEU A 14 9.37 -9.71 -14.83
N ALA A 15 9.49 -10.69 -15.73
CA ALA A 15 8.70 -11.91 -15.70
C ALA A 15 8.97 -12.75 -14.45
N ALA A 16 10.23 -12.88 -14.03
CA ALA A 16 10.58 -13.60 -12.80
C ALA A 16 9.99 -12.94 -11.54
N VAL A 17 10.01 -11.60 -11.49
CA VAL A 17 9.45 -10.85 -10.34
C VAL A 17 7.92 -10.87 -10.37
N GLN A 18 7.29 -10.84 -11.54
CA GLN A 18 5.84 -11.03 -11.67
C GLN A 18 5.43 -12.43 -11.21
N GLN A 19 6.20 -13.47 -11.56
CA GLN A 19 5.93 -14.83 -11.11
C GLN A 19 6.01 -14.96 -9.58
N GLU A 20 7.03 -14.35 -8.98
CA GLU A 20 7.18 -14.31 -7.53
C GLU A 20 6.04 -13.52 -6.85
N CYS A 21 5.55 -12.46 -7.48
CA CYS A 21 4.37 -11.72 -7.02
C CYS A 21 3.11 -12.58 -7.02
N LEU A 22 2.81 -13.27 -8.12
CA LEU A 22 1.63 -14.14 -8.21
C LEU A 22 1.72 -15.31 -7.20
N ALA A 23 2.91 -15.87 -7.00
CA ALA A 23 3.11 -16.96 -6.04
C ALA A 23 3.00 -16.51 -4.58
N ASN A 24 3.47 -15.31 -4.23
CA ASN A 24 3.49 -14.82 -2.84
C ASN A 24 2.25 -14.01 -2.45
N HIS A 25 1.55 -13.41 -3.41
CA HIS A 25 0.40 -12.54 -3.17
C HIS A 25 -0.91 -13.08 -3.78
N ASN A 26 -0.98 -14.37 -4.13
CA ASN A 26 -2.17 -14.98 -4.73
C ASN A 26 -3.46 -14.78 -3.92
N GLU A 27 -3.42 -14.88 -2.59
CA GLU A 27 -4.59 -14.68 -1.73
C GLU A 27 -5.07 -13.22 -1.76
N ASP A 28 -4.14 -12.26 -1.67
CA ASP A 28 -4.47 -10.84 -1.76
C ASP A 28 -5.03 -10.49 -3.14
N LEU A 29 -4.37 -10.95 -4.22
CA LEU A 29 -4.80 -10.74 -5.59
C LEU A 29 -6.20 -11.32 -5.83
N ALA A 30 -6.48 -12.51 -5.30
CA ALA A 30 -7.79 -13.12 -5.36
C ALA A 30 -8.84 -12.40 -4.48
N ALA A 31 -8.42 -11.75 -3.39
CA ALA A 31 -9.32 -10.98 -2.55
C ALA A 31 -9.80 -9.68 -3.20
N PHE A 32 -8.96 -9.07 -4.07
CA PHE A 32 -9.25 -7.85 -4.82
C PHE A 32 -9.96 -8.08 -6.17
N ALA A 33 -10.06 -9.33 -6.62
CA ALA A 33 -10.76 -9.65 -7.85
C ALA A 33 -12.26 -9.37 -7.72
N ASP A 34 -12.81 -8.55 -8.62
CA ASP A 34 -14.24 -8.20 -8.64
C ASP A 34 -15.11 -9.35 -9.16
N CYS A 35 -14.51 -10.22 -9.99
CA CYS A 35 -15.10 -11.47 -10.45
C CYS A 35 -14.17 -12.64 -10.13
N ALA A 36 -14.68 -13.87 -10.26
CA ALA A 36 -14.05 -15.14 -9.90
C ALA A 36 -14.22 -15.61 -8.44
N ASN A 37 -14.20 -16.93 -8.26
CA ASN A 37 -14.14 -17.57 -6.96
C ASN A 37 -12.73 -17.40 -6.37
N LYS A 38 -12.63 -16.75 -5.20
CA LYS A 38 -11.37 -16.42 -4.55
C LYS A 38 -10.46 -17.63 -4.30
N GLY A 39 -11.03 -18.76 -3.88
CA GLY A 39 -10.27 -19.99 -3.60
C GLY A 39 -9.77 -20.69 -4.88
N ALA A 40 -10.59 -20.71 -5.94
CA ALA A 40 -10.17 -21.27 -7.22
C ALA A 40 -9.10 -20.39 -7.91
N LEU A 41 -9.27 -19.06 -7.82
CA LEU A 41 -8.34 -18.11 -8.39
C LEU A 41 -6.98 -18.12 -7.68
N SER A 42 -6.95 -18.11 -6.34
CA SER A 42 -5.67 -18.18 -5.60
C SER A 42 -4.91 -19.48 -5.88
N PHE A 43 -5.62 -20.60 -6.02
CA PHE A 43 -5.03 -21.88 -6.42
C PHE A 43 -4.47 -21.84 -7.85
N CYS A 44 -5.18 -21.21 -8.79
CA CYS A 44 -4.71 -21.09 -10.17
C CYS A 44 -3.47 -20.19 -10.27
N LEU A 45 -3.49 -19.03 -9.59
CA LEU A 45 -2.38 -18.07 -9.57
C LEU A 45 -1.11 -18.66 -8.92
N SER A 46 -1.24 -19.46 -7.86
CA SER A 46 -0.10 -20.11 -7.19
C SER A 46 0.60 -21.19 -8.04
N ASN A 47 -0.12 -21.80 -8.98
CA ASN A 47 0.40 -22.86 -9.85
C ASN A 47 0.81 -22.37 -11.24
N LEU A 48 0.70 -21.07 -11.51
CA LEU A 48 1.00 -20.50 -12.82
C LEU A 48 2.51 -20.49 -13.06
N LYS A 49 2.94 -21.16 -14.15
CA LYS A 49 4.35 -21.20 -14.56
C LYS A 49 4.74 -20.04 -15.48
N GLU A 50 3.76 -19.48 -16.19
CA GLU A 50 3.94 -18.38 -17.13
C GLU A 50 3.03 -17.22 -16.69
N THR A 51 3.60 -16.01 -16.60
CA THR A 51 2.89 -14.79 -16.19
C THR A 51 2.37 -14.00 -17.39
N ASP A 52 1.96 -14.72 -18.43
CA ASP A 52 1.39 -14.10 -19.62
C ASP A 52 -0.08 -13.75 -19.38
N GLU A 53 -0.52 -12.63 -19.95
CA GLU A 53 -1.90 -12.13 -19.81
C GLU A 53 -2.93 -13.19 -20.24
N ALA A 54 -2.61 -13.99 -21.25
CA ALA A 54 -3.46 -15.09 -21.70
C ALA A 54 -3.60 -16.23 -20.67
N ALA A 55 -2.52 -16.54 -19.94
CA ALA A 55 -2.53 -17.55 -18.90
C ALA A 55 -3.34 -17.07 -17.68
N LEU A 56 -3.17 -15.80 -17.29
CA LEU A 56 -3.99 -15.20 -16.23
C LEU A 56 -5.47 -15.15 -16.63
N LYS A 57 -5.78 -14.71 -17.85
CA LYS A 57 -7.17 -14.68 -18.34
C LYS A 57 -7.83 -16.05 -18.21
N THR A 58 -7.10 -17.12 -18.54
CA THR A 58 -7.59 -18.50 -18.40
C THR A 58 -7.88 -18.86 -16.94
N CYS A 59 -7.06 -18.40 -15.99
CA CYS A 59 -7.36 -18.56 -14.56
C CYS A 59 -8.65 -17.85 -14.16
N TYR A 60 -8.83 -16.59 -14.58
CA TYR A 60 -10.03 -15.82 -14.26
C TYR A 60 -11.30 -16.42 -14.87
N THR A 61 -11.25 -16.86 -16.13
CA THR A 61 -12.41 -17.52 -16.77
C THR A 61 -12.71 -18.87 -16.11
N SER A 62 -11.69 -19.67 -15.79
CA SER A 62 -11.87 -20.96 -15.10
C SER A 62 -12.43 -20.82 -13.68
N ALA A 63 -12.15 -19.68 -13.03
CA ALA A 63 -12.66 -19.36 -11.71
C ALA A 63 -14.04 -18.67 -11.74
N GLY A 64 -14.63 -18.46 -12.94
CA GLY A 64 -16.02 -18.04 -13.12
C GLY A 64 -16.24 -16.62 -13.63
N CYS A 65 -15.20 -15.89 -14.04
CA CYS A 65 -15.37 -14.60 -14.72
C CYS A 65 -15.87 -14.78 -16.15
N SER A 66 -16.57 -13.76 -16.66
CA SER A 66 -16.83 -13.62 -18.10
C SER A 66 -15.51 -13.36 -18.86
N ASP A 67 -15.47 -13.62 -20.17
CA ASP A 67 -14.26 -13.42 -20.98
C ASP A 67 -13.77 -11.96 -20.98
N GLU A 68 -14.69 -10.99 -20.91
CA GLU A 68 -14.37 -9.56 -20.89
C GLU A 68 -13.83 -9.12 -19.52
N ASP A 69 -14.47 -9.58 -18.44
CA ASP A 69 -14.03 -9.27 -17.08
C ASP A 69 -12.69 -9.96 -16.78
N ALA A 70 -12.52 -11.20 -17.24
CA ALA A 70 -11.27 -11.95 -17.06
C ALA A 70 -10.06 -11.27 -17.70
N ALA A 71 -10.23 -10.66 -18.88
CA ALA A 71 -9.15 -9.91 -19.53
C ALA A 71 -8.80 -8.64 -18.74
N ARG A 72 -9.82 -7.93 -18.25
CA ARG A 72 -9.64 -6.72 -17.45
C ARG A 72 -8.94 -7.01 -16.12
N GLU A 73 -9.38 -8.04 -15.40
CA GLU A 73 -8.78 -8.45 -14.13
C GLU A 73 -7.34 -8.97 -14.31
N ALA A 74 -7.08 -9.73 -15.37
CA ALA A 74 -5.73 -10.18 -15.70
C ALA A 74 -4.77 -9.00 -15.90
N HIS A 75 -5.20 -7.96 -16.63
CA HIS A 75 -4.41 -6.75 -16.83
C HIS A 75 -4.13 -6.01 -15.50
N TYR A 76 -5.15 -5.78 -14.67
CA TYR A 76 -4.97 -5.10 -13.38
C TYR A 76 -4.05 -5.87 -12.43
N THR A 77 -4.11 -7.20 -12.45
CA THR A 77 -3.25 -8.07 -11.64
C THR A 77 -1.78 -7.92 -12.03
N LEU A 78 -1.47 -7.89 -13.34
CA LEU A 78 -0.11 -7.68 -13.82
C LEU A 78 0.42 -6.28 -13.50
N GLU A 79 -0.42 -5.25 -13.63
CA GLU A 79 -0.07 -3.87 -13.28
C GLU A 79 0.27 -3.76 -11.79
N ARG A 80 -0.57 -4.33 -10.93
CA ARG A 80 -0.36 -4.32 -9.48
C ARG A 80 0.90 -5.07 -9.06
N CYS A 81 1.19 -6.20 -9.70
CA CYS A 81 2.46 -6.90 -9.50
C CYS A 81 3.67 -6.09 -9.97
N SER A 82 3.54 -5.32 -11.06
CA SER A 82 4.59 -4.43 -11.52
C SER A 82 4.87 -3.28 -10.55
N GLU A 83 3.84 -2.74 -9.88
CA GLU A 83 3.99 -1.72 -8.86
C GLU A 83 4.66 -2.27 -7.58
N LEU A 84 4.26 -3.47 -7.15
CA LEU A 84 4.92 -4.17 -6.04
C LEU A 84 6.39 -4.48 -6.34
N ALA A 85 6.71 -4.85 -7.59
CA ALA A 85 8.08 -5.05 -8.04
C ALA A 85 8.91 -3.77 -7.91
N LYS A 86 8.37 -2.63 -8.36
CA LYS A 86 9.03 -1.31 -8.24
C LYS A 86 9.22 -0.90 -6.78
N ALA A 87 8.22 -1.11 -5.92
CA ALA A 87 8.31 -0.85 -4.48
C ALA A 87 9.36 -1.73 -3.80
N GLY A 88 9.44 -3.01 -4.16
CA GLY A 88 10.46 -3.94 -3.70
C GLY A 88 11.88 -3.52 -4.14
N GLU A 89 12.03 -3.01 -5.35
CA GLU A 89 13.30 -2.50 -5.85
C GLU A 89 13.76 -1.24 -5.09
N LEU A 90 12.82 -0.32 -4.79
CA LEU A 90 13.09 0.86 -3.96
C LEU A 90 13.59 0.47 -2.56
N LYS A 91 12.94 -0.52 -1.93
CA LYS A 91 13.36 -1.07 -0.63
C LYS A 91 14.75 -1.73 -0.72
N LYS A 92 15.03 -2.44 -1.82
CA LYS A 92 16.32 -3.10 -2.04
C LYS A 92 17.44 -2.07 -2.24
N ARG A 93 17.22 -1.00 -3.00
CA ARG A 93 18.18 0.11 -3.17
C ARG A 93 18.40 0.89 -1.87
N TYR A 94 17.37 1.09 -1.06
CA TYR A 94 17.48 1.72 0.26
C TYR A 94 18.35 0.87 1.21
N ASN A 95 18.14 -0.44 1.25
CA ASN A 95 18.94 -1.35 2.07
C ASN A 95 20.39 -1.50 1.58
N VAL A 96 20.65 -1.37 0.26
CA VAL A 96 22.01 -1.37 -0.28
C VAL A 96 22.72 -0.02 -0.05
N ALA A 97 21.97 1.08 0.06
CA ALA A 97 22.52 2.40 0.41
C ALA A 97 22.74 2.60 1.92
N ALA A 98 22.23 1.69 2.77
CA ALA A 98 22.46 1.69 4.21
C ALA A 98 23.70 0.85 4.57
N LEU A 99 24.90 1.45 4.44
CA LEU A 99 26.00 1.50 5.42
C LEU A 99 27.33 1.87 4.73
N PRO A 100 27.84 3.11 4.87
CA PRO A 100 29.18 3.32 5.36
C PRO A 100 29.13 3.19 6.89
N THR A 101 29.93 2.25 7.38
CA THR A 101 30.19 1.91 8.77
C THR A 101 30.53 3.15 9.61
N LEU A 102 29.55 3.72 10.31
CA LEU A 102 29.75 4.63 11.44
C LEU A 102 28.75 4.28 12.55
N ILE A 103 28.79 3.03 13.01
CA ILE A 103 28.24 2.64 14.31
C ILE A 103 29.43 2.28 15.20
N PRO A 104 29.77 3.06 16.23
CA PRO A 104 30.57 2.56 17.33
C PRO A 104 29.76 1.47 18.04
N ARG A 105 30.27 0.25 17.95
CA ARG A 105 29.78 -0.93 18.67
C ARG A 105 29.73 -0.63 20.17
N ALA A 106 28.59 -0.94 20.78
CA ALA A 106 28.36 -0.83 22.21
C ALA A 106 29.31 -1.72 23.03
N GLU A 107 30.01 -1.12 23.98
CA GLU A 107 30.44 -1.75 25.24
C GLU A 107 30.14 -0.77 26.37
N ALA A 108 29.09 -1.07 27.14
CA ALA A 108 28.96 -0.80 28.57
C ALA A 108 27.48 -0.99 28.96
N ALA A 109 27.17 -2.21 29.39
CA ALA A 109 26.19 -2.39 30.46
C ALA A 109 26.74 -1.74 31.74
N ASP A 110 25.82 -1.34 32.61
CA ASP A 110 26.04 -0.76 33.95
C ASP A 110 26.69 0.63 34.03
N ALA A 111 25.86 1.65 34.23
CA ALA A 111 25.85 2.42 35.49
C ALA A 111 24.81 3.54 35.41
N ILE A 112 23.82 3.47 36.30
CA ILE A 112 22.99 4.61 36.69
C ILE A 112 23.90 5.59 37.44
N THR A 113 23.99 6.85 37.01
CA THR A 113 24.35 7.98 37.88
C THR A 113 24.00 9.33 37.25
N ASP A 114 23.57 10.24 38.11
CA ASP A 114 23.03 11.59 37.89
C ASP A 114 23.89 12.59 37.08
N ALA A 115 23.18 13.39 36.27
CA ALA A 115 23.45 14.79 35.83
C ALA A 115 24.68 15.09 34.91
N PRO A 116 24.72 16.25 34.18
CA PRO A 116 23.76 17.35 34.03
C PRO A 116 23.30 17.63 32.57
N MET A 117 22.23 18.41 32.45
CA MET A 117 21.68 18.96 31.20
C MET A 117 22.71 19.73 30.38
N VAL A 118 22.88 19.36 29.11
CA VAL A 118 23.47 20.22 28.08
C VAL A 118 22.33 20.80 27.24
N THR A 119 22.07 22.08 27.46
CA THR A 119 21.21 22.95 26.66
C THR A 119 21.86 23.20 25.29
N GLY A 120 21.56 22.32 24.33
CA GLY A 120 21.81 22.56 22.91
C GLY A 120 20.54 22.21 22.13
N GLU A 121 19.72 23.20 21.81
CA GLU A 121 18.55 23.05 20.94
C GLU A 121 18.98 22.67 19.52
N LEU A 122 19.14 21.38 19.27
CA LEU A 122 18.88 20.82 17.94
C LEU A 122 17.37 20.60 17.86
N LYS A 123 16.71 21.55 17.19
CA LYS A 123 15.29 21.50 16.81
C LYS A 123 15.06 20.30 15.88
N LYS A 124 15.00 19.11 16.49
CA LYS A 124 14.55 17.88 15.87
C LYS A 124 13.16 18.18 15.34
N ARG A 125 12.94 17.99 14.04
CA ARG A 125 11.63 18.08 13.40
C ARG A 125 10.78 16.89 13.88
N ALA A 126 10.43 16.90 15.16
CA ALA A 126 9.41 16.07 15.78
C ALA A 126 8.08 16.60 15.25
N ALA A 127 7.72 16.22 14.03
CA ALA A 127 6.37 16.39 13.55
C ALA A 127 5.51 15.36 14.28
N ASP A 128 4.99 15.77 15.45
CA ASP A 128 3.75 15.29 16.08
C ASP A 128 3.41 13.81 15.86
N THR A 129 4.36 12.92 16.16
CA THR A 129 4.12 11.47 16.13
C THR A 129 3.81 11.05 17.54
N SER A 130 2.53 10.76 17.80
CA SER A 130 2.06 10.23 19.09
C SER A 130 1.92 8.70 19.00
N ARG A 131 2.07 8.00 20.13
CA ARG A 131 2.04 6.54 20.21
C ARG A 131 1.04 6.07 21.26
N GLY A 132 0.45 4.90 21.05
CA GLY A 132 -0.41 4.22 22.02
C GLY A 132 -1.82 4.82 22.14
N THR A 133 -2.40 4.75 23.34
CA THR A 133 -3.83 5.06 23.60
C THR A 133 -4.23 6.50 23.28
N ALA A 134 -3.27 7.42 23.13
CA ALA A 134 -3.53 8.80 22.71
C ALA A 134 -4.04 8.91 21.26
N CYS A 135 -3.85 7.87 20.45
CA CYS A 135 -4.28 7.80 19.05
C CYS A 135 -5.75 7.40 18.89
N PHE A 136 -6.35 6.82 19.94
CA PHE A 136 -7.69 6.24 19.89
C PHE A 136 -8.63 6.97 20.83
N THR A 137 -9.85 7.17 20.38
CA THR A 137 -10.96 7.64 21.19
C THR A 137 -11.90 6.46 21.42
N THR A 138 -12.11 6.13 22.70
CA THR A 138 -13.06 5.09 23.10
C THR A 138 -14.45 5.70 23.20
N PHE A 139 -15.40 5.17 22.45
CA PHE A 139 -16.81 5.53 22.57
C PHE A 139 -17.60 4.33 23.07
N LYS A 140 -18.51 4.58 24.00
CA LYS A 140 -19.50 3.60 24.43
C LYS A 140 -20.71 3.71 23.51
N LYS A 141 -21.02 2.65 22.78
CA LYS A 141 -22.24 2.55 21.99
C LYS A 141 -23.17 1.55 22.66
N SER A 142 -24.37 1.99 23.02
CA SER A 142 -25.44 1.09 23.43
C SER A 142 -25.91 0.32 22.20
N THR A 143 -25.74 -0.99 22.19
CA THR A 143 -26.33 -1.90 21.21
C THR A 143 -27.31 -2.82 21.92
N GLU A 144 -28.39 -3.18 21.23
CA GLU A 144 -29.33 -4.16 21.76
C GLU A 144 -28.91 -5.55 21.28
N GLN A 145 -28.81 -6.48 22.22
CA GLN A 145 -28.56 -7.89 21.94
C GLN A 145 -29.81 -8.66 22.34
N CYS A 146 -30.31 -9.48 21.42
CA CYS A 146 -31.50 -10.28 21.63
C CYS A 146 -31.13 -11.76 21.64
N ASP A 147 -31.58 -12.48 22.67
CA ASP A 147 -31.44 -13.92 22.70
C ASP A 147 -32.43 -14.55 21.72
N LEU A 148 -32.01 -15.61 21.03
CA LEU A 148 -32.85 -16.36 20.10
C LEU A 148 -33.22 -17.68 20.78
N GLU A 149 -34.52 -17.89 21.02
CA GLU A 149 -35.03 -19.16 21.54
C GLU A 149 -35.79 -19.90 20.44
N THR A 150 -35.57 -21.21 20.36
CA THR A 150 -36.26 -22.05 19.37
C THR A 150 -37.36 -22.81 20.09
N VAL A 151 -38.62 -22.41 19.87
CA VAL A 151 -39.79 -23.07 20.44
C VAL A 151 -40.61 -23.65 19.29
N SER A 152 -40.75 -24.99 19.27
CA SER A 152 -41.52 -25.74 18.25
C SER A 152 -41.08 -25.48 16.80
N ASP A 153 -39.81 -25.76 16.47
CA ASP A 153 -39.21 -25.68 15.12
C ASP A 153 -39.28 -24.30 14.44
N LYS A 154 -39.56 -23.24 15.20
CA LYS A 154 -39.47 -21.85 14.74
C LYS A 154 -38.57 -21.05 15.68
N THR A 155 -37.55 -20.40 15.10
CA THR A 155 -36.70 -19.45 15.81
C THR A 155 -37.53 -18.20 16.15
N GLN A 156 -37.72 -17.93 17.44
CA GLN A 156 -38.34 -16.72 17.94
C GLN A 156 -37.30 -15.88 18.68
N THR A 157 -37.33 -14.58 18.47
CA THR A 157 -36.49 -13.65 19.22
C THR A 157 -37.08 -13.49 20.63
N ALA A 158 -36.33 -13.87 21.64
CA ALA A 158 -36.67 -13.67 23.05
C ALA A 158 -36.40 -12.21 23.48
N THR A 159 -36.34 -11.95 24.78
CA THR A 159 -36.11 -10.61 25.35
C THR A 159 -34.77 -10.02 24.91
N CYS A 160 -34.79 -8.80 24.38
CA CYS A 160 -33.60 -8.01 24.07
C CYS A 160 -33.14 -7.22 25.31
N TYR A 161 -31.83 -7.21 25.57
CA TYR A 161 -31.22 -6.37 26.60
C TYR A 161 -30.25 -5.37 25.97
N SER A 162 -30.20 -4.16 26.54
CA SER A 162 -29.27 -3.12 26.12
C SER A 162 -27.89 -3.42 26.68
N THR A 163 -26.89 -3.52 25.80
CA THR A 163 -25.49 -3.77 26.12
C THR A 163 -24.65 -2.58 25.69
N GLU A 164 -23.76 -2.09 26.56
CA GLU A 164 -22.78 -1.09 26.17
C GLU A 164 -21.55 -1.79 25.59
N ILE A 165 -21.31 -1.63 24.29
CA ILE A 165 -20.06 -2.06 23.67
C ILE A 165 -19.11 -0.86 23.64
N SER A 166 -17.90 -1.08 24.13
CA SER A 166 -16.81 -0.10 24.03
C SER A 166 -16.10 -0.30 22.68
N THR A 167 -16.26 0.64 21.76
CA THR A 167 -15.57 0.64 20.47
C THR A 167 -14.47 1.71 20.49
N SER A 168 -13.26 1.36 20.06
CA SER A 168 -12.17 2.31 19.84
C SER A 168 -12.14 2.74 18.37
N THR A 169 -12.15 4.04 18.11
CA THR A 169 -11.95 4.60 16.77
C THR A 169 -10.73 5.51 16.74
N CYS A 170 -10.09 5.62 15.58
CA CYS A 170 -8.97 6.54 15.39
C CYS A 170 -9.45 7.99 15.56
N ARG A 171 -8.67 8.80 16.28
CA ARG A 171 -9.01 10.20 16.55
C ARG A 171 -8.95 11.03 15.25
N SER A 172 -9.88 11.97 15.08
CA SER A 172 -10.15 12.62 13.78
C SER A 172 -9.06 13.57 13.26
N ASP A 173 -8.16 14.02 14.12
CA ASP A 173 -7.02 14.91 13.83
C ASP A 173 -5.74 14.12 13.46
N VAL A 174 -5.78 12.79 13.53
CA VAL A 174 -4.63 11.92 13.28
C VAL A 174 -4.97 10.79 12.31
N ILE A 175 -3.93 10.27 11.68
CA ILE A 175 -3.99 9.07 10.84
C ILE A 175 -3.35 7.95 11.66
N CYS A 176 -4.13 6.90 11.97
CA CYS A 176 -3.63 5.73 12.70
C CYS A 176 -3.02 4.73 11.72
N THR A 177 -1.83 4.25 12.04
CA THR A 177 -1.12 3.21 11.29
C THR A 177 -0.28 2.37 12.26
N THR A 178 0.15 1.20 11.84
CA THR A 178 0.97 0.30 12.64
C THR A 178 2.40 0.31 12.12
N ASP A 179 3.38 0.45 13.01
CA ASP A 179 4.80 0.38 12.64
C ASP A 179 5.21 -1.07 12.35
N ALA A 180 6.40 -1.26 11.77
CA ALA A 180 6.97 -2.58 11.47
C ALA A 180 7.12 -3.49 12.72
N SER A 181 7.05 -2.90 13.92
CA SER A 181 7.01 -3.62 15.20
C SER A 181 5.59 -3.85 15.75
N ALA A 182 4.56 -3.71 14.91
CA ALA A 182 3.14 -3.82 15.27
C ALA A 182 2.69 -2.86 16.39
N ALA A 183 3.41 -1.75 16.57
CA ALA A 183 3.06 -0.72 17.53
C ALA A 183 2.13 0.31 16.87
N ASP A 184 1.04 0.68 17.56
CA ASP A 184 0.13 1.71 17.10
C ASP A 184 0.81 3.08 17.12
N MET A 185 0.95 3.67 15.94
CA MET A 185 1.44 5.03 15.75
C MET A 185 0.37 5.88 15.09
N CYS A 186 0.27 7.13 15.53
CA CYS A 186 -0.59 8.09 14.88
C CYS A 186 0.20 9.30 14.43
N MET A 187 -0.08 9.72 13.19
CA MET A 187 0.54 10.88 12.56
C MET A 187 -0.49 11.98 12.46
N THR A 188 -0.17 13.18 12.96
CA THR A 188 -1.05 14.33 12.78
C THR A 188 -1.28 14.62 11.31
N LYS A 189 -2.54 14.79 10.94
CA LYS A 189 -2.92 15.12 9.57
C LYS A 189 -2.37 16.52 9.24
N ARG A 190 -1.30 16.57 8.45
CA ARG A 190 -0.82 17.82 7.83
C ARG A 190 -1.67 18.08 6.60
N GLU A 191 -2.30 19.24 6.54
CA GLU A 191 -2.87 19.73 5.28
C GLU A 191 -1.73 20.00 4.31
N MET A 192 -1.94 19.67 3.02
CA MET A 192 -0.94 19.98 2.00
C MET A 192 -0.69 21.48 1.99
N ASP A 193 0.59 21.86 2.06
CA ASP A 193 1.01 23.25 2.10
C ASP A 193 0.58 23.94 0.80
N THR A 194 -0.32 24.93 0.90
CA THR A 194 -0.86 25.68 -0.24
C THR A 194 0.25 26.25 -1.12
N ALA A 195 1.40 26.57 -0.54
CA ALA A 195 2.59 27.01 -1.25
C ALA A 195 3.10 25.97 -2.26
N ALA A 196 3.09 24.69 -1.91
CA ALA A 196 3.54 23.61 -2.80
C ALA A 196 2.63 23.47 -4.02
N ILE A 197 1.32 23.66 -3.83
CA ILE A 197 0.33 23.61 -4.92
C ILE A 197 0.56 24.78 -5.90
N ILE A 198 0.78 25.99 -5.38
CA ILE A 198 1.04 27.17 -6.22
C ILE A 198 2.31 26.98 -7.06
N ILE A 199 3.39 26.49 -6.44
CA ILE A 199 4.66 26.26 -7.14
C ILE A 199 4.50 25.21 -8.25
N ALA A 200 3.75 24.13 -7.98
CA ALA A 200 3.50 23.08 -8.97
C ALA A 200 2.76 23.60 -10.21
N ILE A 201 1.75 24.45 -10.02
CA ILE A 201 0.98 25.04 -11.12
C ILE A 201 1.86 25.96 -11.98
N VAL A 202 2.66 26.83 -11.34
CA VAL A 202 3.55 27.75 -12.06
C VAL A 202 4.59 26.97 -12.86
N PHE A 203 5.20 25.95 -12.26
CA PHE A 203 6.21 25.15 -12.93
C PHE A 203 5.64 24.39 -14.14
N SER A 204 4.45 23.79 -13.98
CA SER A 204 3.72 23.13 -15.06
C SER A 204 3.39 24.09 -16.20
N GLY A 205 2.91 25.30 -15.89
CA GLY A 205 2.61 26.33 -16.88
C GLY A 205 3.84 26.76 -17.69
N CYS A 206 4.97 26.99 -17.02
CA CYS A 206 6.22 27.33 -17.71
C CYS A 206 6.73 26.20 -18.61
N ALA A 207 6.66 24.95 -18.14
CA ALA A 207 7.05 23.79 -18.94
C ALA A 207 6.17 23.61 -20.19
N ALA A 208 4.86 23.80 -20.05
CA ALA A 208 3.92 23.74 -21.17
C ALA A 208 4.19 24.85 -22.20
N LEU A 209 4.42 26.08 -21.76
CA LEU A 209 4.75 27.20 -22.66
C LEU A 209 6.05 26.95 -23.43
N MET A 210 7.08 26.41 -22.77
CA MET A 210 8.34 26.04 -23.43
C MET A 210 8.12 24.96 -24.50
N LEU A 211 7.35 23.92 -24.20
CA LEU A 211 7.04 22.86 -25.16
C LEU A 211 6.24 23.39 -26.36
N VAL A 212 5.22 24.21 -26.12
CA VAL A 212 4.41 24.82 -27.18
C VAL A 212 5.27 25.72 -28.07
N TRP A 213 6.16 26.52 -27.48
CA TRP A 213 7.05 27.40 -28.23
C TRP A 213 8.01 26.61 -29.14
N LEU A 214 8.60 25.52 -28.63
CA LEU A 214 9.46 24.64 -29.42
C LEU A 214 8.71 23.98 -30.59
N ILE A 215 7.47 23.54 -30.37
CA ILE A 215 6.62 22.97 -31.42
C ILE A 215 6.30 24.04 -32.48
N CYS A 216 5.92 25.26 -32.08
CA CYS A 216 5.64 26.35 -33.00
C CYS A 216 6.86 26.75 -33.84
N MET A 217 8.06 26.82 -33.25
CA MET A 217 9.28 27.09 -34.01
C MET A 217 9.58 25.98 -35.01
N SER A 218 9.43 24.70 -34.61
CA SER A 218 9.66 23.54 -35.48
C SER A 218 8.69 23.51 -36.66
N CYS A 219 7.46 23.99 -36.48
CA CYS A 219 6.47 24.12 -37.54
C CYS A 219 6.67 25.35 -38.43
N ARG A 220 7.39 26.38 -37.97
CA ARG A 220 7.63 27.62 -38.73
C ARG A 220 8.86 27.54 -39.64
N ASP A 221 9.82 26.68 -39.28
CA ASP A 221 11.04 26.46 -40.07
C ASP A 221 10.85 25.50 -41.25
N ARG A 222 9.65 24.93 -41.39
CA ARG A 222 9.28 23.98 -42.44
C ARG A 222 8.34 24.63 -43.45
#